data_AF-A0A1G7ZIS3-F1
#
_entry.id   AF-A0A1G7ZIS3-F1
#
_cell.length_a   1.000
_cell.length_b   1.000
_cell.length_c   1.000
_cell.angle_alpha   90.00
_cell.angle_beta   90.00
_cell.angle_gamma   90.00
#
_symmetry.space_group_name_H-M   'P 1'
#
loop_
_entity.id
_entity.type
_entity.pdbx_description
1 polymer ?
#
loop_
_entity_poly.entity_id
_entity_poly.type
_entity_poly.pdbx_seq_one_letter_code
_entity_poly.pdbx_strand_id
1 'polypeptide(L)' 'MSATETNPVGKAGDALNRAIAMVSAIHLAMESAETEYDQQCIADTLFEAREKMLDAQGLLGMHKDGPRT' A
#
# COMPACT_ATOMS: atom_id res chain seq x y z
N MET A 1 8.44 20.19 17.84
CA MET A 1 7.88 19.12 17.00
C MET A 1 7.17 19.81 15.83
N SER A 2 7.63 19.56 14.61
CA SER A 2 7.14 20.26 13.42
C SER A 2 5.77 19.70 13.01
N ALA A 3 4.83 20.56 12.63
CA ALA A 3 3.50 20.20 12.13
C ALA A 3 3.51 19.21 10.94
N THR A 4 4.67 19.03 10.30
CA THR A 4 4.92 18.08 9.21
C THR A 4 4.96 16.62 9.68
N GLU A 5 5.31 16.32 10.92
CA GLU A 5 5.41 14.93 11.44
C GLU A 5 4.05 14.31 11.78
N THR A 6 2.98 15.11 11.83
CA THR A 6 1.66 14.74 12.34
C THR A 6 0.52 14.93 11.33
N ASN A 7 0.79 14.98 10.01
CA ASN A 7 -0.28 14.98 9.01
C ASN A 7 -0.62 13.54 8.56
N PRO A 8 -1.66 12.90 9.13
CA PRO A 8 -2.06 11.54 8.78
C PRO A 8 -2.48 11.41 7.31
N VAL A 9 -3.02 12.47 6.71
CA VAL A 9 -3.41 12.50 5.30
C VAL A 9 -2.17 12.47 4.40
N GLY A 10 -1.11 13.20 4.77
CA GLY A 10 0.16 13.15 4.04
C GLY A 10 0.78 11.75 4.08
N LYS A 11 0.83 11.13 5.26
CA LYS A 11 1.33 9.75 5.42
C LYS A 11 0.48 8.72 4.68
N ALA A 12 -0.84 8.90 4.67
CA ALA A 12 -1.74 8.07 3.88
C ALA A 12 -1.47 8.22 2.37
N GLY A 13 -1.28 9.45 1.91
CA GLY A 13 -0.89 9.73 0.52
C GLY A 13 0.42 9.05 0.14
N ASP A 14 1.43 9.10 1.00
CA ASP A 14 2.71 8.40 0.79
C ASP A 14 2.54 6.87 0.73
N ALA A 15 1.73 6.31 1.62
CA ALA A 15 1.44 4.87 1.63
C ALA A 15 0.69 4.43 0.36
N LEU A 16 -0.31 5.20 -0.09
CA LEU A 16 -1.02 4.95 -1.36
C LEU A 16 -0.08 5.06 -2.56
N ASN A 17 0.76 6.09 -2.62
CA ASN A 17 1.72 6.26 -3.71
C ASN A 17 2.67 5.06 -3.81
N ARG A 18 3.15 4.55 -2.68
CA ARG A 18 3.98 3.33 -2.66
C ARG A 18 3.21 2.10 -3.13
N ALA A 19 1.98 1.91 -2.66
CA ALA A 19 1.14 0.79 -3.07
C ALA A 19 0.88 0.79 -4.57
N ILE A 20 0.58 1.96 -5.16
CA ILE A 20 0.35 2.11 -6.60
C ILE A 20 1.62 1.77 -7.39
N ALA A 21 2.78 2.28 -6.96
CA ALA A 21 4.05 1.98 -7.60
C ALA A 21 4.37 0.47 -7.59
N MET A 22 4.08 -0.21 -6.48
CA MET A 22 4.23 -1.68 -6.37
C MET A 22 3.31 -2.40 -7.36
N VAL A 23 2.02 -2.05 -7.41
CA VAL A 23 1.06 -2.68 -8.34
C VAL A 23 1.46 -2.46 -9.80
N SER A 24 1.95 -1.26 -10.16
CA SER A 24 2.48 -1.00 -11.50
C SER A 24 3.70 -1.85 -11.81
N ALA A 25 4.62 -2.03 -10.86
CA ALA A 25 5.79 -2.89 -11.03
C ALA A 25 5.39 -4.36 -11.21
N ILE A 26 4.42 -4.85 -10.44
CA ILE A 26 3.85 -6.20 -10.57
C ILE A 26 3.25 -6.41 -11.96
N HIS A 27 2.46 -5.45 -12.46
CA HIS A 27 1.84 -5.56 -13.78
C HIS A 27 2.87 -5.77 -14.88
N LEU A 28 3.99 -5.04 -14.83
CA LEU A 28 5.11 -5.22 -15.75
C LEU A 28 5.83 -6.57 -15.54
N ALA A 29 6.06 -6.96 -14.28
CA ALA A 29 6.77 -8.19 -13.95
C ALA A 29 6.00 -9.45 -14.37
N MET A 30 4.66 -9.40 -14.33
CA MET A 30 3.78 -10.51 -14.75
C MET A 30 3.98 -10.90 -16.22
N GLU A 31 4.33 -9.95 -17.10
CA GLU A 31 4.56 -10.24 -18.51
C GLU A 31 5.88 -11.00 -18.75
N SER A 32 6.80 -10.94 -17.79
CA SER A 32 8.14 -11.54 -17.84
C SER A 32 8.35 -12.70 -16.86
N ALA A 33 7.33 -13.11 -16.11
CA ALA A 33 7.46 -14.15 -15.09
C ALA A 33 7.52 -15.54 -15.74
N GLU A 34 8.66 -16.22 -15.63
CA GLU A 34 8.88 -17.52 -16.27
C GLU A 34 8.95 -18.68 -15.28
N THR A 35 9.26 -18.38 -14.01
CA THR A 35 9.47 -19.39 -12.97
C THR A 35 8.43 -19.31 -11.85
N GLU A 36 8.26 -20.41 -11.12
CA GLU A 36 7.45 -20.42 -9.89
C GLU A 36 8.01 -19.43 -8.84
N TYR A 37 9.33 -19.23 -8.83
CA TYR A 37 9.97 -18.25 -7.96
C TYR A 37 9.54 -16.82 -8.31
N ASP A 38 9.50 -16.46 -9.60
CA ASP A 38 9.04 -15.13 -10.03
C ASP A 38 7.59 -14.89 -9.63
N GLN A 39 6.74 -15.91 -9.80
CA GLN A 39 5.33 -15.87 -9.39
C GLN A 39 5.19 -15.67 -7.87
N GLN A 40 6.02 -16.34 -7.07
CA GLN A 40 6.05 -16.15 -5.62
C GLN A 40 6.47 -14.72 -5.26
N CYS A 41 7.53 -14.19 -5.88
CA CYS A 41 7.95 -12.81 -5.65
C CYS A 41 6.88 -11.79 -6.03
N ILE A 42 6.14 -12.03 -7.13
CA ILE A 42 4.99 -11.22 -7.53
C ILE A 42 3.89 -11.27 -6.47
N ALA A 43 3.55 -12.46 -5.98
CA ALA A 43 2.52 -12.64 -4.95
C ALA A 43 2.91 -11.93 -3.64
N ASP A 44 4.15 -12.08 -3.20
CA ASP A 44 4.66 -11.42 -1.99
C ASP A 44 4.60 -9.89 -2.13
N THR A 45 4.99 -9.37 -3.30
CA THR A 45 4.91 -7.92 -3.60
C THR A 45 3.46 -7.43 -3.63
N LEU A 46 2.52 -8.25 -4.12
CA LEU A 46 1.08 -7.93 -4.11
C LEU A 46 0.54 -7.84 -2.68
N PHE A 47 0.95 -8.76 -1.80
CA PHE A 47 0.60 -8.69 -0.39
C PHE A 47 1.17 -7.45 0.28
N GLU A 48 2.42 -7.07 -0.01
CA GLU A 48 3.00 -5.82 0.53
C GLU A 48 2.22 -4.58 0.06
N ALA A 49 1.87 -4.51 -1.23
CA ALA A 49 1.07 -3.42 -1.77
C ALA A 49 -0.29 -3.31 -1.05
N ARG A 50 -0.95 -4.46 -0.79
CA ARG A 50 -2.21 -4.52 -0.03
C ARG A 50 -2.04 -3.96 1.38
N GLU A 51 -0.98 -4.34 2.11
CA GLU A 51 -0.74 -3.83 3.46
C GLU A 51 -0.55 -2.30 3.45
N LYS A 52 0.14 -1.74 2.45
CA LYS A 52 0.26 -0.28 2.29
C LYS A 52 -1.07 0.42 2.05
N MET A 53 -1.99 -0.21 1.30
CA MET A 53 -3.34 0.33 1.12
C MET A 53 -4.16 0.28 2.42
N LEU A 54 -4.00 -0.76 3.24
CA LEU A 54 -4.64 -0.87 4.55
C LEU A 54 -4.07 0.15 5.55
N ASP A 55 -2.75 0.37 5.55
CA ASP A 55 -2.10 1.42 6.34
C ASP A 55 -2.70 2.80 5.98
N ALA A 56 -2.79 3.09 4.68
CA ALA A 56 -3.41 4.32 4.20
C ALA A 56 -4.89 4.43 4.61
N GLN A 57 -5.65 3.35 4.49
CA GLN A 57 -7.04 3.30 4.92
C GLN A 57 -7.18 3.58 6.42
N GLY A 58 -6.32 3.00 7.26
CA GLY A 58 -6.30 3.27 8.70
C GLY A 58 -6.00 4.73 9.01
N LEU A 59 -5.05 5.33 8.30
CA LEU A 59 -4.67 6.73 8.45
C LEU A 59 -5.76 7.71 7.95
N LEU A 60 -6.47 7.37 6.88
CA LEU A 60 -7.60 8.15 6.33
C LEU A 60 -8.90 7.96 7.13
N GLY A 61 -9.14 6.76 7.65
CA GLY A 61 -10.28 6.38 8.48
C GLY A 61 -10.32 7.05 9.85
N MET A 62 -9.30 7.82 10.21
CA MET A 62 -9.39 8.78 11.32
C MET A 62 -10.41 9.91 11.05
N HIS A 63 -10.91 10.04 9.81
CA HIS A 63 -12.10 10.83 9.48
C HIS A 63 -13.31 9.90 9.20
N LYS A 64 -13.94 9.40 10.28
CA LYS A 64 -15.25 8.66 10.39
C LYS A 64 -15.15 7.14 10.15
N ASP A 65 -15.63 6.25 11.02
CA ASP A 65 -16.95 6.18 11.68
C ASP A 65 -16.91 5.82 13.18
N GLY A 66 -18.02 6.10 13.89
CA GLY A 66 -18.24 5.86 15.33
C GLY A 66 -18.03 4.41 15.81
N PRO A 67 -18.22 4.16 17.13
CA PRO A 67 -17.77 2.93 17.78
C PRO A 67 -18.29 1.68 17.07
N ARG A 68 -17.37 0.76 16.76
CA ARG A 68 -17.70 -0.58 16.29
C ARG A 68 -18.42 -1.33 17.42
N THR A 69 -19.74 -1.42 17.34
CA THR A 69 -20.57 -2.36 18.10
C THR A 69 -20.49 -3.76 17.51
#